data_AF-A0A6U0KAT8-F1
#
_entry.id   AF-A0A6U0KAT8-F1
#
_cell.length_a   1.000
_cell.length_b   1.000
_cell.length_c   1.000
_cell.angle_alpha   90.00
_cell.angle_beta   90.00
_cell.angle_gamma   90.00
#
_symmetry.space_group_name_H-M   'P 1'
#
loop_
_entity.id
_entity.type
_entity.pdbx_description
1 polymer ?
#
loop_
_entity_poly.entity_id
_entity_poly.type
_entity_poly.pdbx_seq_one_letter_code
_entity_poly.pdbx_strand_id
1 'polypeptide(L)'
;MYDRAQYACDRTTVLSRDGKTEIPVSLVFRKNVMEEHAATGKTLPTHLCGYGSYSSSIEDDFDSTRLPLLDRGMVYAIAHVRGGGEMGRSWYEEPNGAKYLCKKNTFNDFIDVGRWLVNDKKLTTPAQLSC
;
A
#
# COMPACT_ATOMS: atom_id res chain seq x y z
N MET A 1 23.93 11.51 -4.18
CA MET A 1 23.17 12.61 -3.57
C MET A 1 21.71 12.42 -3.96
N TYR A 2 20.77 12.59 -3.03
CA TYR A 2 19.34 12.42 -3.30
C TYR A 2 18.83 13.47 -4.29
N ASP A 3 18.02 13.05 -5.26
CA ASP A 3 17.34 13.92 -6.22
C ASP A 3 15.84 13.61 -6.24
N ARG A 4 15.04 14.52 -5.66
CA ARG A 4 13.59 14.39 -5.56
C ARG A 4 12.91 14.20 -6.92
N ALA A 5 13.46 14.76 -8.00
CA ALA A 5 12.84 14.70 -9.31
C ALA A 5 12.73 13.26 -9.86
N GLN A 6 13.54 12.33 -9.33
CA GLN A 6 13.60 10.93 -9.77
C GLN A 6 12.54 10.05 -9.13
N TYR A 7 11.86 10.51 -8.08
CA TYR A 7 10.86 9.73 -7.36
C TYR A 7 9.47 10.33 -7.55
N ALA A 8 8.46 9.47 -7.44
CA ALA A 8 7.06 9.85 -7.49
C ALA A 8 6.27 9.02 -6.48
N CYS A 9 5.08 9.51 -6.17
CA CYS A 9 4.09 8.78 -5.39
C CYS A 9 2.75 8.83 -6.09
N ASP A 10 2.04 7.71 -6.06
CA ASP A 10 0.65 7.62 -6.50
C ASP A 10 -0.24 7.24 -5.33
N ARG A 11 -1.46 7.77 -5.33
CA ARG A 11 -2.50 7.38 -4.38
C ARG A 11 -3.68 6.81 -5.15
N THR A 12 -4.17 5.67 -4.69
CA THR A 12 -5.30 4.96 -5.28
C THR A 12 -6.16 4.37 -4.17
N THR A 13 -7.32 3.84 -4.54
CA THR A 13 -8.17 3.04 -3.66
C THR A 13 -8.28 1.62 -4.16
N VAL A 14 -8.48 0.68 -3.23
CA VAL A 14 -8.75 -0.74 -3.50
C VAL A 14 -10.06 -1.11 -2.83
N LEU A 15 -11.00 -1.68 -3.58
CA LEU A 15 -12.25 -2.14 -3.01
C LEU A 15 -11.99 -3.40 -2.15
N SER A 16 -12.31 -3.31 -0.86
CA SER A 16 -12.28 -4.45 0.06
C SER A 16 -13.32 -5.49 -0.34
N ARG A 17 -13.08 -6.76 0.00
CA ARG A 17 -14.00 -7.87 -0.29
C ARG A 17 -15.41 -7.74 0.32
N ASP A 18 -15.62 -6.79 1.23
CA ASP A 18 -16.96 -6.46 1.73
C ASP A 18 -17.83 -5.69 0.72
N GLY A 19 -17.24 -5.28 -0.42
CA GLY A 19 -17.92 -4.63 -1.53
C GLY A 19 -18.32 -3.19 -1.29
N LYS A 20 -17.91 -2.58 -0.16
CA LYS A 20 -18.29 -1.21 0.21
C LYS A 20 -17.11 -0.35 0.63
N THR A 21 -16.08 -0.95 1.20
CA THR A 21 -14.95 -0.23 1.77
C THR A 21 -13.88 0.02 0.72
N GLU A 22 -13.58 1.29 0.45
CA GLU A 22 -12.44 1.68 -0.37
C GLU A 22 -11.20 1.90 0.50
N ILE A 23 -10.23 1.01 0.40
CA ILE A 23 -8.98 1.03 1.16
C ILE A 23 -8.00 1.96 0.45
N PRO A 24 -7.53 3.07 1.05
CA PRO A 24 -6.52 3.90 0.44
C PRO A 24 -5.18 3.16 0.36
N VAL A 25 -4.47 3.31 -0.75
CA VAL A 25 -3.14 2.76 -0.97
C VAL A 25 -2.23 3.85 -1.51
N SER A 26 -1.08 4.04 -0.86
CA SER A 26 -0.02 4.92 -1.34
C SER A 26 1.11 4.09 -1.91
N LEU A 27 1.56 4.42 -3.13
CA LEU A 27 2.72 3.80 -3.78
C LEU A 27 3.83 4.83 -3.84
N VAL A 28 5.05 4.42 -3.50
CA VAL A 28 6.27 5.23 -3.62
C VAL A 28 7.28 4.47 -4.46
N PHE A 29 7.79 5.13 -5.49
CA PHE A 29 8.63 4.48 -6.50
C PHE A 29 9.55 5.48 -7.20
N ARG A 30 10.52 4.95 -7.94
CA ARG A 30 11.35 5.72 -8.87
C ARG A 30 10.65 5.82 -10.22
N LYS A 31 10.59 7.01 -10.83
CA LYS A 31 9.81 7.29 -12.04
C LYS A 31 10.20 6.38 -13.20
N ASN A 32 11.50 6.28 -13.49
CA ASN A 32 12.03 5.46 -14.58
C ASN A 32 11.66 3.97 -14.44
N VAL A 33 11.56 3.46 -13.20
CA VAL A 33 11.19 2.07 -12.91
C VAL A 33 9.70 1.85 -13.21
N MET A 34 8.85 2.81 -12.84
CA MET A 34 7.42 2.74 -13.16
C MET A 34 7.15 2.94 -14.65
N GLU A 35 7.92 3.80 -15.32
CA GLU A 35 7.88 3.98 -16.79
C GLU A 35 8.31 2.69 -17.51
N GLU A 36 9.37 2.01 -17.07
CA GLU A 36 9.79 0.72 -17.61
C GLU A 36 8.70 -0.34 -17.43
N HIS A 37 8.09 -0.42 -16.23
CA HIS A 37 6.97 -1.30 -15.97
C HIS A 37 5.80 -1.01 -16.92
N ALA A 38 5.40 0.25 -17.08
CA ALA A 38 4.31 0.63 -17.97
C ALA A 38 4.60 0.31 -19.45
N ALA A 39 5.85 0.45 -19.89
CA ALA A 39 6.26 0.20 -21.27
C ALA A 39 6.41 -1.29 -21.60
N THR A 40 6.88 -2.11 -20.66
CA THR A 40 7.30 -3.50 -20.91
C THR A 40 6.46 -4.56 -20.21
N GLY A 41 5.66 -4.17 -19.21
CA GLY A 41 4.98 -5.10 -18.32
C GLY A 41 5.91 -5.81 -17.33
N LYS A 42 7.18 -5.40 -17.21
CA LYS A 42 8.14 -5.97 -16.27
C LYS A 42 7.63 -5.82 -14.84
N THR A 43 7.57 -6.93 -14.10
CA THR A 43 7.13 -6.92 -12.70
C THR A 43 8.22 -6.37 -11.78
N LEU A 44 7.78 -5.61 -10.77
CA LEU A 44 8.66 -4.88 -9.87
C LEU A 44 8.67 -5.54 -8.48
N PRO A 45 9.85 -5.76 -7.87
CA PRO A 45 9.93 -6.13 -6.46
C PRO A 45 9.19 -5.09 -5.61
N THR A 46 8.26 -5.56 -4.77
CA THR A 46 7.36 -4.67 -4.03
C THR A 46 7.37 -5.05 -2.56
N HIS A 47 7.42 -4.04 -1.69
CA HIS A 47 7.23 -4.21 -0.26
C HIS A 47 5.91 -3.57 0.16
N LEU A 48 4.99 -4.37 0.67
CA LEU A 48 3.68 -3.96 1.14
C LEU A 48 3.70 -3.79 2.66
N CYS A 49 3.54 -2.55 3.12
CA CYS A 49 3.49 -2.21 4.53
C CYS A 49 2.07 -1.82 4.95
N GLY A 50 1.72 -2.12 6.20
CA GLY A 50 0.45 -1.74 6.82
C GLY A 50 0.49 -1.98 8.32
N TYR A 51 -0.33 -1.26 9.08
CA TYR A 51 -0.38 -1.34 10.54
C TYR A 51 -1.79 -1.68 11.06
N GLY A 52 -2.75 -0.78 10.83
CA GLY A 52 -4.16 -1.05 11.07
C GLY A 52 -4.53 -1.29 12.54
N SER A 53 -3.95 -0.56 13.48
CA SER A 53 -4.28 -0.69 14.91
C SER A 53 -4.18 0.62 15.67
N TYR A 54 -4.83 0.67 16.84
CA TYR A 54 -4.78 1.76 17.82
C TYR A 54 -5.19 3.14 17.31
N SER A 55 -5.95 3.20 16.20
CA SER A 55 -6.27 4.47 15.53
C SER A 55 -5.01 5.23 15.06
N SER A 56 -3.86 4.55 14.97
CA SER A 56 -2.63 5.11 14.43
C SER A 56 -2.77 5.25 12.93
N SER A 57 -2.39 6.42 12.40
CA SER A 57 -2.31 6.66 10.96
C SER A 57 -0.88 6.44 10.49
N ILE A 58 -0.69 5.74 9.37
CA ILE A 58 0.61 5.73 8.70
C ILE A 58 0.70 6.97 7.83
N GLU A 59 1.62 7.87 8.16
CA GLU A 59 1.88 9.04 7.31
C GLU A 59 2.49 8.62 5.98
N ASP A 60 1.98 9.21 4.90
CA ASP A 60 2.45 9.05 3.53
C ASP A 60 3.66 9.96 3.21
N ASP A 61 4.54 10.17 4.21
CA ASP A 61 5.69 11.04 4.10
C ASP A 61 6.93 10.36 3.50
N PHE A 62 7.82 11.18 2.97
CA PHE A 62 9.11 10.79 2.44
C PHE A 62 10.03 10.33 3.58
N ASP A 63 10.43 9.06 3.52
CA ASP A 63 11.40 8.49 4.46
C ASP A 63 12.69 8.12 3.73
N SER A 64 13.79 8.76 4.13
CA SER A 64 15.13 8.52 3.59
C SER A 64 15.60 7.07 3.74
N THR A 65 15.10 6.33 4.73
CA THR A 65 15.43 4.91 4.93
C THR A 65 14.92 4.02 3.80
N ARG A 66 13.93 4.48 3.03
CA ARG A 66 13.36 3.76 1.88
C ARG A 66 14.16 3.97 0.59
N LEU A 67 14.97 5.03 0.51
CA LEU A 67 15.75 5.37 -0.70
C LEU A 67 16.59 4.22 -1.24
N PRO A 68 17.34 3.45 -0.42
CA PRO A 68 18.15 2.36 -0.96
C PRO A 68 17.31 1.25 -1.62
N LEU A 69 16.07 1.04 -1.18
CA LEU A 69 15.15 0.08 -1.80
C LEU A 69 14.63 0.63 -3.13
N LEU A 70 14.19 1.88 -3.15
CA LEU A 70 13.70 2.57 -4.35
C LEU A 70 14.79 2.66 -5.44
N ASP A 71 16.04 2.91 -5.04
CA ASP A 71 17.19 2.97 -5.95
C ASP A 71 17.50 1.63 -6.61
N ARG A 72 17.17 0.52 -5.93
CA ARG A 72 17.27 -0.84 -6.46
C ARG A 72 16.07 -1.24 -7.33
N GLY A 73 15.15 -0.31 -7.60
CA GLY A 73 13.97 -0.55 -8.42
C GLY A 73 12.81 -1.21 -7.68
N MET A 74 12.81 -1.16 -6.35
CA MET A 74 11.68 -1.63 -5.57
C MET A 74 10.56 -0.58 -5.52
N VAL A 75 9.32 -1.05 -5.41
CA VAL A 75 8.16 -0.21 -5.07
C VAL A 75 7.81 -0.41 -3.60
N TYR A 76 7.54 0.69 -2.90
CA TYR A 76 7.04 0.66 -1.53
C TYR A 76 5.55 0.98 -1.53
N ALA A 77 4.71 0.03 -1.11
CA ALA A 77 3.27 0.16 -1.06
C ALA A 77 2.81 0.26 0.40
N ILE A 78 1.96 1.24 0.72
CA ILE A 78 1.38 1.43 2.04
C ILE A 78 -0.12 1.19 1.93
N ALA A 79 -0.61 0.16 2.63
CA ALA A 79 -2.04 -0.11 2.76
C ALA A 79 -2.58 0.56 4.03
N HIS A 80 -3.44 1.56 3.84
CA HIS A 80 -4.11 2.30 4.91
C HIS A 80 -5.35 1.52 5.40
N VAL A 81 -5.11 0.31 5.90
CA VAL A 81 -6.12 -0.67 6.28
C VAL A 81 -6.95 -0.24 7.50
N ARG A 82 -8.18 -0.77 7.63
CA ARG A 82 -9.03 -0.50 8.79
C ARG A 82 -8.36 -0.89 10.11
N GLY A 83 -8.75 -0.20 11.17
CA GLY A 83 -8.13 -0.26 12.49
C GLY A 83 -7.08 0.83 12.73
N GLY A 84 -6.63 1.50 11.67
CA GLY A 84 -5.88 2.75 11.76
C GLY A 84 -6.80 3.97 11.90
N GLY A 85 -6.21 5.16 11.85
CA GLY A 85 -6.89 6.45 12.04
C GLY A 85 -7.16 7.22 10.74
N GLU A 86 -6.78 6.68 9.58
CA GLU A 86 -6.65 7.42 8.32
C GLU A 86 -7.98 7.99 7.81
N MET A 87 -9.10 7.31 8.11
CA MET A 87 -10.46 7.75 7.74
C MET A 87 -11.29 8.12 8.98
N GLY A 88 -10.63 8.50 10.07
CA GLY A 88 -11.27 8.90 11.32
C GLY A 88 -11.82 7.73 12.14
N ARG A 89 -12.64 8.07 13.15
CA ARG A 89 -13.04 7.13 14.22
C ARG A 89 -13.79 5.88 13.71
N SER A 90 -14.58 6.02 12.65
CA SER A 90 -15.31 4.90 12.02
C SER A 90 -14.40 3.90 11.30
N TRP A 91 -13.16 4.29 10.97
CA TRP A 91 -12.15 3.39 10.41
C TRP A 91 -11.58 2.44 11.46
N TYR A 92 -11.57 2.89 12.72
CA TYR A 92 -11.10 2.13 13.86
C TYR A 92 -12.23 1.33 14.52
N GLU A 93 -13.35 1.98 14.87
CA GLU A 93 -14.40 1.40 15.72
C GLU A 93 -15.50 0.65 14.93
N GLU A 94 -16.24 -0.18 15.65
CA GLU A 94 -17.42 -0.87 15.14
C GLU A 94 -18.52 0.10 14.67
N PRO A 95 -19.40 -0.32 13.74
CA PRO A 95 -19.50 -1.66 13.14
C PRO A 95 -18.58 -1.88 11.92
N ASN A 96 -18.04 -0.81 11.33
CA ASN A 96 -17.36 -0.87 10.03
C ASN A 96 -15.82 -0.93 10.11
N GLY A 97 -15.22 -0.53 11.23
CA GLY A 97 -13.78 -0.51 11.45
C GLY A 97 -13.19 -1.89 11.74
N ALA A 98 -12.09 -1.94 12.50
CA ALA A 98 -11.39 -3.20 12.77
C ALA A 98 -10.90 -3.36 14.23
N LYS A 99 -11.52 -2.66 15.17
CA LYS A 99 -11.30 -2.87 16.61
C LYS A 99 -12.04 -4.14 17.09
N TYR A 100 -11.49 -4.78 18.12
CA TYR A 100 -12.07 -5.93 18.81
C TYR A 100 -12.56 -7.05 17.86
N LEU A 101 -13.86 -7.33 17.82
CA LEU A 101 -14.45 -8.45 17.08
C LEU A 101 -14.40 -8.24 15.56
N CYS A 102 -14.17 -7.00 15.11
CA CYS A 102 -13.99 -6.66 13.70
C CYS A 102 -12.53 -6.76 13.22
N LYS A 103 -11.57 -7.25 14.03
CA LYS A 103 -10.14 -7.27 13.65
C LYS A 103 -9.82 -8.03 12.36
N LYS A 104 -10.66 -8.99 11.98
CA LYS A 104 -10.60 -9.67 10.68
C LYS A 104 -10.59 -8.70 9.49
N ASN A 105 -11.20 -7.52 9.62
CA ASN A 105 -11.26 -6.51 8.58
C ASN A 105 -9.86 -5.97 8.23
N THR A 106 -8.99 -5.73 9.22
CA THR A 106 -7.59 -5.32 8.97
C THR A 106 -6.86 -6.33 8.09
N PHE A 107 -6.97 -7.63 8.41
CA PHE A 107 -6.30 -8.69 7.67
C PHE A 107 -6.87 -8.85 6.27
N ASN A 108 -8.20 -8.78 6.15
CA ASN A 108 -8.87 -8.85 4.86
C ASN A 108 -8.43 -7.70 3.95
N ASP A 109 -8.42 -6.46 4.47
CA ASP A 109 -7.99 -5.28 3.72
C ASP A 109 -6.54 -5.44 3.24
N PHE A 110 -5.64 -5.89 4.12
CA PHE A 110 -4.24 -6.09 3.77
C PHE A 110 -4.06 -7.15 2.67
N ILE A 111 -4.78 -8.27 2.77
CA ILE A 111 -4.77 -9.34 1.77
C ILE A 111 -5.37 -8.84 0.45
N ASP A 112 -6.45 -8.05 0.50
CA ASP A 112 -7.12 -7.53 -0.69
C ASP A 112 -6.21 -6.54 -1.44
N VAL A 113 -5.47 -5.69 -0.73
CA VAL A 113 -4.43 -4.84 -1.34
C VAL A 113 -3.31 -5.67 -1.96
N GLY A 114 -2.82 -6.69 -1.27
CA GLY A 114 -1.80 -7.60 -1.82
C GLY A 114 -2.26 -8.30 -3.09
N ARG A 115 -3.51 -8.77 -3.13
CA ARG A 115 -4.13 -9.37 -4.33
C ARG A 115 -4.29 -8.36 -5.45
N TRP A 116 -4.71 -7.15 -5.14
CA TRP A 116 -4.86 -6.07 -6.12
C TRP A 116 -3.52 -5.70 -6.78
N LEU A 117 -2.43 -5.64 -5.99
CA LEU A 117 -1.08 -5.38 -6.52
C LEU A 117 -0.63 -6.43 -7.54
N VAL A 118 -0.99 -7.69 -7.32
CA VAL A 118 -0.58 -8.82 -8.17
C VAL A 118 -1.51 -8.99 -9.38
N ASN A 119 -2.83 -8.94 -9.18
CA ASN A 119 -3.80 -9.38 -10.19
C ASN A 119 -4.33 -8.22 -11.04
N ASP A 120 -4.73 -7.13 -10.40
CA ASP A 120 -5.40 -6.00 -11.04
C ASP A 120 -4.38 -5.00 -11.57
N LYS A 121 -3.51 -4.51 -10.67
CA LYS A 121 -2.44 -3.56 -11.01
C LYS A 121 -1.31 -4.25 -11.79
N LYS A 122 -1.14 -5.57 -11.64
CA LYS A 122 -0.06 -6.39 -12.23
C LYS A 122 1.34 -5.83 -11.98
N LEU A 123 1.50 -5.12 -10.88
CA LEU A 123 2.74 -4.42 -10.54
C LEU A 123 3.85 -5.40 -10.16
N THR A 124 3.48 -6.49 -9.51
CA THR A 124 4.40 -7.46 -8.91
C THR A 124 3.85 -8.88 -9.03
N THR A 125 4.63 -9.86 -8.57
CA THR A 125 4.22 -11.27 -8.49
C THR A 125 4.26 -11.73 -7.02
N PRO A 126 3.60 -12.83 -6.65
CA PRO A 126 3.69 -13.35 -5.28
C PRO A 126 5.13 -13.64 -4.84
N ALA A 127 6.03 -14.01 -5.76
CA ALA A 127 7.44 -14.27 -5.46
C ALA A 127 8.27 -12.99 -5.28
N GLN A 128 7.77 -11.84 -5.75
CA GLN A 128 8.43 -10.54 -5.68
C GLN A 128 7.75 -9.57 -4.70
N LEU A 129 6.70 -10.04 -4.01
CA LEU A 129 5.96 -9.28 -3.01
C LEU A 129 6.42 -9.69 -1.61
N SER A 130 6.92 -8.73 -0.86
CA SER A 130 7.23 -8.86 0.57
C SER A 130 6.22 -8.06 1.40
N CYS A 131 6.03 -8.45 2.66
CA CYS A 131 5.16 -7.79 3.63
C CYS A 131 5.78 -7.81 5.02
#